data_AF-A0A450XL53-F1
#
_entry.id   AF-A0A450XL53-F1
#
_cell.length_a   1.000
_cell.length_b   1.000
_cell.length_c   1.000
_cell.angle_alpha   90.00
_cell.angle_beta   90.00
_cell.angle_gamma   90.00
#
_symmetry.space_group_name_H-M   'P 1'
#
loop_
_entity.id
_entity.type
_entity.pdbx_description
1 polymer ?
#
loop_
_entity_poly.entity_id
_entity_poly.type
_entity_poly.pdbx_seq_one_letter_code
_entity_poly.pdbx_strand_id
1 'polypeptide(L)'
;MFENNIFDNDIFEKWLDDKSQEIVGKMGQGEPLRAEEMMVLVLKAQSNHFYHLDRDLRGEMITLRKDSRDEMKALREDMNQRFASVDKRFEDMNKRFEDINKHLEQLMRRVDRFMFWSLGVTVAAAIFVVNYLK
;
A
#
# COMPACT_ATOMS: atom_id res chain seq x y z
N MET A 1 19.92 -30.61 16.82
CA MET A 1 18.97 -30.66 17.94
C MET A 1 17.79 -31.47 17.41
N PHE A 2 17.85 -32.79 17.56
CA PHE A 2 16.80 -33.69 17.05
C PHE A 2 15.76 -33.80 18.15
N GLU A 3 14.64 -33.10 17.99
CA GLU A 3 13.44 -33.37 18.79
C GLU A 3 12.96 -34.78 18.43
N ASN A 4 13.26 -35.74 19.31
CA ASN A 4 12.53 -37.00 19.38
C ASN A 4 11.12 -36.67 19.89
N ASN A 5 10.25 -36.22 19.00
CA ASN A 5 8.82 -36.25 19.26
C ASN A 5 8.36 -37.69 19.07
N ILE A 6 8.15 -38.40 20.18
CA ILE A 6 7.39 -39.67 20.21
C ILE A 6 5.95 -39.47 19.67
N PHE A 7 5.56 -38.20 19.48
CA PHE A 7 4.39 -37.69 18.77
C PHE A 7 4.78 -37.17 17.38
N ASP A 8 5.35 -38.01 16.52
CA ASP A 8 5.20 -37.74 15.09
C ASP A 8 3.69 -37.64 14.85
N ASN A 9 3.22 -36.45 14.50
CA ASN A 9 1.80 -36.08 14.47
C ASN A 9 0.95 -37.10 13.68
N ASP A 10 1.57 -37.76 12.69
CA ASP A 10 0.96 -38.80 11.87
C ASP A 10 0.79 -40.16 12.57
N ILE A 11 1.67 -40.54 13.49
CA ILE A 11 1.62 -41.85 14.17
C ILE A 11 0.52 -41.86 15.23
N PHE A 12 0.44 -40.80 16.04
CA PHE A 12 -0.58 -40.68 17.08
C PHE A 12 -1.97 -40.53 16.47
N GLU A 13 -2.14 -39.66 15.46
CA GLU A 13 -3.41 -39.49 14.75
C GLU A 13 -3.87 -40.79 14.09
N LYS A 14 -2.96 -41.50 13.40
CA LYS A 14 -3.29 -42.79 12.79
C LYS A 14 -3.70 -43.83 13.83
N TRP A 15 -3.00 -43.91 14.96
CA TRP A 15 -3.39 -44.80 16.05
C TRP A 15 -4.76 -44.42 16.63
N LEU A 16 -5.03 -43.13 16.79
CA LEU A 16 -6.30 -42.63 17.31
C LEU A 16 -7.46 -42.95 16.37
N ASP A 17 -7.22 -42.88 15.06
CA ASP A 17 -8.18 -43.26 14.01
C ASP A 17 -8.47 -44.74 14.04
N ASP A 18 -7.43 -45.57 13.99
CA ASP A 18 -7.56 -47.02 14.00
C ASP A 18 -8.30 -47.49 15.26
N LYS A 19 -7.96 -46.90 16.42
CA LYS A 19 -8.61 -47.24 17.70
C LYS A 19 -10.04 -46.73 17.78
N SER A 20 -10.30 -45.51 17.32
CA SER A 20 -11.66 -44.96 17.26
C SER A 20 -12.57 -45.83 16.37
N GLN A 21 -12.08 -46.32 15.23
CA GLN A 21 -12.85 -47.20 14.34
C GLN A 21 -13.15 -48.56 14.99
N GLU A 22 -12.18 -49.14 15.70
CA GLU A 22 -12.39 -50.38 16.46
C GLU A 22 -13.49 -50.20 17.52
N ILE A 23 -13.47 -49.08 18.26
CA ILE A 23 -14.43 -48.77 19.31
C ILE A 23 -15.84 -48.54 18.73
N VAL A 24 -15.95 -47.80 17.63
CA VAL A 24 -17.23 -47.61 16.93
C VAL A 24 -17.79 -48.94 16.41
N GLY A 25 -16.91 -49.83 15.92
CA GLY A 25 -17.28 -51.18 15.51
C GLY A 25 -17.86 -52.03 16.65
N LYS A 26 -17.24 -51.99 17.84
CA LYS A 26 -17.75 -52.67 19.05
C LYS A 26 -19.09 -52.11 19.52
N MET A 27 -19.24 -50.78 19.50
CA MET A 27 -20.51 -50.12 19.83
C MET A 27 -21.63 -50.57 18.89
N GLY A 28 -21.34 -50.73 17.60
CA GLY A 28 -22.27 -51.25 16.60
C GLY A 28 -22.69 -52.71 16.82
N GLN A 29 -21.91 -53.49 17.59
CA GLN A 29 -22.22 -54.87 17.98
C GLN A 29 -23.00 -54.95 19.30
N GLY A 30 -23.26 -53.83 19.96
CA GLY A 30 -24.01 -53.76 21.22
C GLY A 30 -23.17 -54.02 22.47
N GLU A 31 -21.84 -54.02 22.36
CA GLU A 31 -20.95 -54.16 23.51
C GLU A 31 -20.87 -52.86 24.33
N PRO A 32 -20.88 -52.93 25.68
CA PRO A 32 -20.75 -51.75 26.53
C PRO A 32 -19.34 -51.16 26.45
N LEU A 33 -19.24 -49.85 26.23
CA LEU A 33 -17.97 -49.14 26.18
C LEU A 33 -17.37 -48.92 27.56
N ARG A 34 -16.05 -49.10 27.66
CA ARG A 34 -15.28 -48.75 28.86
C ARG A 34 -14.98 -47.25 28.92
N ALA A 35 -14.60 -46.76 30.10
CA ALA A 35 -14.23 -45.36 30.30
C ALA A 35 -13.05 -44.93 29.40
N GLU A 36 -12.08 -45.81 29.19
CA GLU A 36 -10.93 -45.57 28.33
C GLU A 36 -11.33 -45.47 26.86
N GLU A 37 -12.28 -46.30 26.40
CA GLU A 37 -12.78 -46.29 25.03
C GLU A 37 -13.58 -45.00 24.75
N MET A 38 -14.39 -44.56 25.72
CA MET A 38 -15.06 -43.26 25.64
C MET A 38 -14.06 -42.10 25.61
N MET A 39 -12.98 -42.17 26.39
CA MET A 39 -11.92 -41.15 26.37
C MET A 39 -11.23 -41.06 25.01
N VAL A 40 -10.98 -42.19 24.33
CA VAL A 40 -10.44 -42.20 22.96
C VAL A 40 -11.38 -41.53 21.97
N LEU A 41 -12.69 -41.78 22.05
CA LEU A 41 -13.68 -41.11 21.18
C LEU A 41 -13.72 -39.60 21.41
N VAL A 42 -13.63 -39.16 22.67
CA VAL A 42 -13.57 -37.73 23.02
C VAL A 42 -12.29 -37.09 22.46
N LEU A 43 -11.14 -37.76 22.61
CA LEU A 43 -9.88 -37.30 22.04
C LEU A 43 -9.97 -37.21 20.51
N LYS A 44 -10.64 -38.17 19.85
CA LYS A 44 -10.82 -38.13 18.39
C LYS A 44 -11.67 -36.96 17.96
N ALA A 45 -12.78 -36.71 18.67
CA ALA A 45 -13.65 -35.58 18.39
C ALA A 45 -12.92 -34.24 18.58
N GLN A 46 -12.11 -34.11 19.64
CA GLN A 46 -11.32 -32.90 19.91
C GLN A 46 -10.21 -32.68 18.87
N SER A 47 -9.46 -33.73 18.51
CA SER A 47 -8.45 -33.65 17.45
C SER A 47 -9.06 -33.20 16.13
N ASN A 48 -10.19 -33.81 15.74
CA ASN A 48 -10.90 -33.45 14.51
C ASN A 48 -11.38 -31.98 14.51
N HIS A 49 -11.99 -31.53 15.61
CA HIS A 49 -12.40 -30.13 15.77
C HIS A 49 -11.21 -29.15 15.68
N PHE A 50 -10.06 -29.50 16.26
CA PHE A 50 -8.85 -28.67 16.17
C PHE A 50 -8.29 -28.61 14.75
N TYR A 51 -8.32 -29.74 14.01
CA TYR A 51 -7.88 -29.80 12.61
C TYR A 51 -8.74 -28.91 11.71
N HIS A 52 -10.07 -28.96 11.87
CA HIS A 52 -10.97 -28.08 11.13
C HIS A 52 -10.75 -26.61 11.48
N LEU A 53 -10.59 -26.28 12.77
CA LEU A 53 -10.33 -24.90 13.22
C LEU A 53 -9.02 -24.34 12.65
N ASP A 54 -7.92 -25.09 12.71
CA ASP A 54 -6.63 -24.65 12.14
C ASP A 54 -6.74 -24.43 10.63
N ARG A 55 -7.41 -25.34 9.92
CA ARG A 55 -7.61 -25.21 8.47
C ARG A 55 -8.43 -23.98 8.09
N ASP A 56 -9.51 -23.73 8.81
CA ASP A 56 -10.39 -22.58 8.56
C ASP A 56 -9.67 -21.27 8.89
N LEU A 57 -8.96 -21.20 10.03
CA LEU A 57 -8.13 -20.04 10.39
C LEU A 57 -7.03 -19.77 9.37
N ARG A 58 -6.36 -20.80 8.85
CA ARG A 58 -5.38 -20.65 7.76
C ARG A 58 -6.04 -20.13 6.50
N GLY A 59 -7.22 -20.63 6.15
CA GLY A 59 -8.00 -20.17 5.00
C GLY A 59 -8.38 -18.69 5.10
N GLU A 60 -8.90 -18.28 6.26
CA GLU A 60 -9.21 -16.88 6.54
C GLU A 60 -7.96 -16.00 6.48
N MET A 61 -6.84 -16.44 7.07
CA MET A 61 -5.60 -15.67 7.05
C MET A 61 -5.04 -15.50 5.63
N ILE A 62 -5.15 -16.53 4.78
CA ILE A 62 -4.76 -16.44 3.37
C ILE A 62 -5.64 -15.44 2.63
N THR A 63 -6.95 -15.49 2.87
CA THR A 63 -7.93 -14.59 2.25
C THR A 63 -7.68 -13.15 2.69
N LEU A 64 -7.57 -12.89 3.99
CA LEU A 64 -7.27 -11.57 4.55
C LEU A 64 -5.96 -10.99 4.00
N ARG A 65 -4.90 -11.80 3.88
CA ARG A 65 -3.63 -11.36 3.28
C ARG A 65 -3.76 -11.07 1.80
N LYS A 66 -4.62 -11.79 1.08
CA LYS A 66 -4.87 -11.54 -0.34
C LYS A 66 -5.62 -10.22 -0.50
N ASP A 67 -6.72 -10.05 0.23
CA ASP A 67 -7.55 -8.84 0.18
C ASP A 67 -6.74 -7.60 0.55
N SER A 68 -5.94 -7.67 1.63
CA SER A 68 -5.05 -6.57 2.03
C SER A 68 -4.00 -6.23 0.97
N ARG A 69 -3.49 -7.23 0.22
CA ARG A 69 -2.57 -6.96 -0.90
C ARG A 69 -3.27 -6.32 -2.08
N ASP A 70 -4.48 -6.77 -2.40
CA ASP A 70 -5.27 -6.24 -3.51
C ASP A 70 -5.70 -4.79 -3.23
N GLU A 71 -6.12 -4.48 -1.99
CA GLU A 71 -6.39 -3.12 -1.53
C GLU A 71 -5.16 -2.23 -1.62
N MET A 72 -4.00 -2.70 -1.13
CA MET A 72 -2.74 -1.96 -1.21
C MET A 72 -2.33 -1.67 -2.66
N LYS A 73 -2.56 -2.63 -3.56
CA LYS A 73 -2.30 -2.46 -4.99
C LYS A 73 -3.22 -1.41 -5.61
N ALA A 74 -4.51 -1.46 -5.30
CA ALA A 74 -5.50 -0.48 -5.77
C ALA A 74 -5.16 0.94 -5.27
N LEU A 75 -4.79 1.08 -3.99
CA LEU A 75 -4.36 2.35 -3.42
C LEU A 75 -3.11 2.90 -4.13
N ARG A 76 -2.13 2.03 -4.40
CA ARG A 76 -0.91 2.43 -5.13
C ARG A 76 -1.22 2.90 -6.55
N GLU A 77 -2.16 2.26 -7.22
CA GLU A 77 -2.59 2.65 -8.57
C GLU A 77 -3.31 4.00 -8.58
N ASP A 78 -4.27 4.21 -7.67
CA ASP A 78 -4.95 5.52 -7.51
C ASP A 78 -3.93 6.63 -7.19
N MET A 79 -2.98 6.34 -6.28
CA MET A 79 -1.92 7.28 -5.93
C MET A 79 -1.05 7.63 -7.14
N ASN A 80 -0.65 6.66 -7.96
CA ASN A 80 0.10 6.90 -9.19
C ASN A 80 -0.69 7.77 -10.17
N GLN A 81 -1.99 7.52 -10.33
CA GLN A 81 -2.85 8.32 -11.21
C GLN A 81 -2.95 9.77 -10.74
N ARG A 82 -3.10 9.98 -9.43
CA ARG A 82 -3.11 11.32 -8.83
C ARG A 82 -1.78 12.03 -9.02
N PHE A 83 -0.65 11.35 -8.81
CA PHE A 83 0.67 11.92 -9.05
C PHE A 83 0.87 12.32 -10.51
N ALA A 84 0.49 11.47 -11.47
CA ALA A 84 0.54 11.83 -12.89
C ALA A 84 -0.33 13.06 -13.23
N SER A 85 -1.50 13.18 -12.59
CA SER A 85 -2.34 14.39 -12.74
C SER A 85 -1.68 15.64 -12.14
N VAL A 86 -0.94 15.50 -11.04
CA VAL A 86 -0.19 16.59 -10.42
C VAL A 86 0.97 17.02 -11.31
N ASP A 87 1.73 16.06 -11.86
CA ASP A 87 2.83 16.34 -12.79
C ASP A 87 2.34 17.15 -14.01
N LYS A 88 1.21 16.76 -14.60
CA LYS A 88 0.59 17.51 -15.70
C LYS A 88 0.23 18.94 -15.33
N ARG A 89 -0.24 19.18 -14.10
CA ARG A 89 -0.54 20.55 -13.61
C ARG A 89 0.73 21.36 -13.40
N PHE A 90 1.80 20.73 -12.92
CA PHE A 90 3.11 21.39 -12.81
C PHE A 90 3.68 21.76 -14.18
N GLU A 91 3.57 20.89 -15.18
CA GLU A 91 3.97 21.21 -16.55
C GLU A 91 3.19 22.41 -17.12
N ASP A 92 1.87 22.46 -16.91
CA ASP A 92 1.04 23.61 -17.32
C ASP A 92 1.45 24.89 -16.58
N MET A 93 1.70 24.81 -15.26
CA MET A 93 2.22 25.93 -14.48
C MET A 93 3.57 26.43 -15.04
N ASN A 94 4.49 25.52 -15.37
CA ASN A 94 5.78 25.89 -15.95
C ASN A 94 5.62 26.66 -17.27
N LYS A 95 4.73 26.21 -18.16
CA LYS A 95 4.42 26.94 -19.42
C LYS A 95 3.89 28.35 -19.15
N ARG A 96 3.00 28.50 -18.17
CA ARG A 96 2.47 29.81 -17.77
C ARG A 96 3.55 30.71 -17.18
N PHE A 97 4.46 30.15 -16.37
CA PHE A 97 5.61 30.90 -15.85
C PHE A 97 6.58 31.34 -16.95
N GLU A 98 6.86 30.49 -17.94
CA GLU A 98 7.64 30.87 -19.11
C GLU A 98 7.00 32.01 -19.90
N ASP A 99 5.67 31.97 -20.08
CA ASP A 99 4.94 33.04 -20.75
C ASP A 99 5.00 34.36 -19.96
N ILE A 100 4.82 34.31 -18.63
CA ILE A 100 5.00 35.46 -17.75
C ILE A 100 6.41 36.04 -17.87
N ASN A 101 7.45 35.20 -17.88
CA ASN A 101 8.83 35.64 -18.02
C ASN A 101 9.05 36.39 -19.35
N LYS A 102 8.50 35.88 -20.46
CA LYS A 102 8.56 36.58 -21.76
C LYS A 102 7.88 37.95 -21.71
N HIS A 103 6.71 38.04 -21.09
CA HIS A 103 6.00 39.31 -20.93
C HIS A 103 6.79 40.30 -20.07
N LEU A 104 7.39 39.83 -18.97
CA LEU A 104 8.25 40.65 -18.11
C LEU A 104 9.49 41.15 -18.85
N GLU A 105 10.18 40.31 -19.62
CA GLU A 105 11.31 40.73 -20.46
C GLU A 105 10.90 41.81 -21.47
N GLN A 106 9.73 41.68 -22.10
CA GLN A 106 9.21 42.70 -23.00
C GLN A 106 8.93 44.02 -22.29
N LEU A 107 8.38 43.98 -21.07
CA LEU A 107 8.16 45.17 -20.26
C LEU A 107 9.48 45.83 -19.86
N MET A 108 10.49 45.06 -19.42
CA MET A 108 11.82 45.58 -19.09
C MET A 108 12.43 46.31 -20.29
N ARG A 109 12.40 45.71 -21.50
CA ARG A 109 12.90 46.37 -22.72
C ARG A 109 12.21 47.70 -23.02
N ARG A 110 10.90 47.80 -22.75
CA ARG A 110 10.16 49.07 -22.92
C ARG A 110 10.58 50.08 -21.88
N VAL A 111 10.71 49.67 -20.62
CA VAL A 111 11.15 50.53 -19.51
C VAL A 111 12.58 51.04 -19.75
N ASP A 112 13.51 50.18 -20.16
CA ASP A 112 14.88 50.56 -20.50
C ASP A 112 14.91 51.62 -21.60
N ARG A 113 14.18 51.37 -22.70
CA ARG A 113 14.06 52.34 -23.79
C ARG A 113 13.52 53.67 -23.26
N PHE A 114 12.47 53.65 -22.46
CA PHE A 114 11.88 54.85 -21.89
C PHE A 114 12.87 55.62 -21.00
N MET A 115 13.65 54.91 -20.19
CA MET A 115 14.70 55.48 -19.33
C MET A 115 15.83 56.12 -20.14
N PHE A 116 16.29 55.47 -21.22
CA PHE A 116 17.31 56.06 -22.09
C PHE A 116 16.83 57.36 -22.75
N TRP A 117 15.59 57.40 -23.24
CA TRP A 117 15.03 58.61 -23.86
C TRP A 117 14.83 59.73 -22.84
N SER A 118 14.32 59.44 -21.64
CA SER A 118 14.09 60.46 -20.62
C SER A 118 15.39 61.07 -20.11
N LEU A 119 16.44 60.26 -19.92
CA LEU A 119 17.79 60.74 -19.59
C LEU A 119 18.34 61.66 -20.69
N GLY A 120 18.20 61.27 -21.96
CA GLY A 120 18.62 62.09 -23.10
C GLY A 120 17.92 63.45 -23.15
N VAL A 121 16.60 63.48 -22.94
CA VAL A 121 15.82 64.74 -22.88
C VAL A 121 16.27 65.61 -21.70
N THR A 122 16.52 65.00 -20.54
CA THR A 122 16.96 65.72 -19.34
C THR A 122 18.33 66.37 -19.55
N VAL A 123 19.29 65.63 -20.12
CA VAL A 123 20.63 66.15 -20.44
C VAL A 123 20.55 67.25 -21.51
N ALA A 124 19.75 67.07 -22.56
CA ALA A 124 19.58 68.08 -23.61
C ALA A 124 18.98 69.38 -23.05
N ALA A 125 17.97 69.28 -22.18
CA ALA A 125 17.40 70.44 -21.50
C ALA A 125 18.43 71.16 -20.61
N ALA A 126 19.25 70.42 -19.86
CA ALA A 126 20.32 70.99 -19.04
C ALA A 126 21.37 71.73 -19.89
N ILE A 127 21.82 71.14 -21.00
CA ILE A 127 22.77 71.76 -21.94
C ILE A 127 22.17 73.02 -22.56
N PHE A 128 20.91 72.97 -23.00
CA PHE A 128 20.21 74.12 -23.58
C PHE A 128 20.16 75.29 -22.61
N VAL A 129 19.78 75.04 -21.36
CA VAL A 129 19.77 76.07 -20.30
C VAL A 129 21.17 76.64 -20.10
N VAL A 130 22.21 75.82 -19.98
CA VAL A 130 23.59 76.31 -19.78
C VAL A 130 24.09 77.16 -20.95
N ASN A 131 23.75 76.82 -22.19
CA ASN A 131 24.18 77.58 -23.37
C ASN A 131 23.40 78.89 -23.59
N TYR A 132 22.13 78.97 -23.20
CA TYR A 132 21.31 80.17 -23.39
C TYR A 132 21.33 81.14 -22.20
N LEU A 133 21.69 80.66 -21.00
CA LEU A 133 21.84 81.50 -19.80
C LEU A 133 23.25 82.11 -19.66
N LYS A 134 24.13 81.89 -20.64
CA LYS A 134 25.50 82.41 -20.72
C LYS A 134 25.64 83.31 -21.94
#